data_AF-A0A3P9J1P1-F1
#
_entry.id   AF-A0A3P9J1P1-F1
#
_cell.length_a   1.000
_cell.length_b   1.000
_cell.length_c   1.000
_cell.angle_alpha   90.00
_cell.angle_beta   90.00
_cell.angle_gamma   90.00
#
_symmetry.space_group_name_H-M   'P 1'
#
loop_
_entity.id
_entity.type
_entity.pdbx_description
1 polymer ?
#
loop_
_entity_poly.entity_id
_entity_poly.type
_entity_poly.pdbx_seq_one_letter_code
_entity_poly.pdbx_strand_id
1 'polypeptide(L)'
;LTAFTLELQHALGAIGPTSLLTSDIIKQRLGSAALDSVHEYRLSSWLGQQEDIHRIVLYQSDSSLTPWTQRCIRQADCIIIVGLGEQEPTLGELERMLESSSVRAQKQLVLLHREDGPPPNGTAEWLNMRSWISRHHHLSCPRRVFSRRSLPKLIELYQRVFEKSPDCHSDFSRLARILTGNSIALVLGGGGARGCSQVGVVRALREGGIPIDMVGGTSIGALMGALYAEEKSISRMRVRAREWAMNMTSHFKRILDLTYPVTSMFSGAAFNYSISSVFSDRQIEDLWLPYFNITTDITASSMRVHTDGSLWRYVRASMSLSGYLPPLCDPKDGHLLMDGGYINNLPADVARSMGAKVVIAIDVGSRNETSLTNYGDSLSGWWLLWKRLNPLAEKVKVLNMAEIQTRLAYVCCVRQLELVKDSEYCEYIRPPIDRYGTLDFGKFDEIADVGYQHGKTLFDVWQRSGVVSSMMKDRHQEDFHKTKAGHVVTCPNASFTDLAEIVSRIEPVKTAAVSGQ
;
A
#
# COMPACT_ATOMS: atom_id res chain seq x y z
N LEU A 1 1.14 -22.76 -10.57
CA LEU A 1 0.20 -21.75 -11.10
C LEU A 1 -1.24 -22.00 -10.63
N THR A 2 -1.83 -23.18 -10.85
CA THR A 2 -3.25 -23.45 -10.51
C THR A 2 -3.63 -23.20 -9.04
N ALA A 3 -2.78 -23.58 -8.09
CA ALA A 3 -3.07 -23.30 -6.68
C ALA A 3 -3.12 -21.78 -6.37
N PHE A 4 -2.22 -21.01 -6.99
CA PHE A 4 -2.22 -19.55 -6.87
C PHE A 4 -3.49 -18.93 -7.46
N THR A 5 -3.93 -19.38 -8.65
CA THR A 5 -5.14 -18.85 -9.28
C THR A 5 -6.40 -19.17 -8.48
N LEU A 6 -6.47 -20.35 -7.86
CA LEU A 6 -7.60 -20.72 -6.98
C LEU A 6 -7.63 -19.92 -5.67
N GLU A 7 -6.49 -19.66 -5.01
CA GLU A 7 -6.47 -18.73 -3.85
C GLU A 7 -6.86 -17.31 -4.26
N LEU A 8 -6.35 -16.83 -5.39
CA LEU A 8 -6.68 -15.49 -5.87
C LEU A 8 -8.17 -15.39 -6.22
N GLN A 9 -8.74 -16.41 -6.85
CA GLN A 9 -10.18 -16.49 -7.12
C GLN A 9 -11.00 -16.41 -5.83
N HIS A 10 -10.59 -17.13 -4.78
CA HIS A 10 -11.25 -17.07 -3.47
C HIS A 10 -11.27 -15.65 -2.93
N ALA A 11 -10.11 -14.98 -2.93
CA ALA A 11 -9.98 -13.61 -2.45
C ALA A 11 -10.78 -12.58 -3.27
N LEU A 12 -10.77 -12.71 -4.60
CA LEU A 12 -11.54 -11.85 -5.51
C LEU A 12 -13.06 -12.04 -5.32
N GLY A 13 -13.49 -13.25 -4.94
CA GLY A 13 -14.89 -13.56 -4.63
C GLY A 13 -15.47 -12.73 -3.48
N ALA A 14 -14.64 -12.20 -2.57
CA ALA A 14 -15.11 -11.28 -1.52
C ALA A 14 -15.47 -9.88 -2.06
N ILE A 15 -14.94 -9.50 -3.23
CA ILE A 15 -15.14 -8.18 -3.85
C ILE A 15 -16.32 -8.22 -4.81
N GLY A 16 -16.42 -9.28 -5.63
CA GLY A 16 -17.49 -9.41 -6.61
C GLY A 16 -17.53 -10.78 -7.30
N PRO A 17 -18.55 -11.01 -8.15
CA PRO A 17 -18.69 -12.26 -8.89
C PRO A 17 -17.46 -12.47 -9.79
N THR A 18 -16.75 -13.58 -9.56
CA THR A 18 -15.46 -13.89 -10.20
C THR A 18 -15.52 -15.22 -10.94
N SER A 19 -15.07 -15.24 -12.20
CA SER A 19 -14.95 -16.46 -13.02
C SER A 19 -13.49 -16.79 -13.33
N LEU A 20 -13.11 -18.06 -13.24
CA LEU A 20 -11.79 -18.56 -13.65
C LEU A 20 -11.92 -19.28 -14.98
N LEU A 21 -11.16 -18.84 -15.97
CA LEU A 21 -11.14 -19.42 -17.32
C LEU A 21 -9.75 -20.00 -17.63
N THR A 22 -9.74 -21.27 -18.03
CA THR A 22 -8.54 -22.00 -18.47
C THR A 22 -8.75 -22.59 -19.85
N SER A 23 -7.67 -22.94 -20.57
CA SER A 23 -7.75 -23.57 -21.88
C SER A 23 -8.59 -24.86 -21.86
N ASP A 24 -8.50 -25.65 -20.78
CA ASP A 24 -9.30 -26.86 -20.59
C ASP A 24 -10.79 -26.58 -20.40
N ILE A 25 -11.16 -25.55 -19.61
CA ILE A 25 -12.56 -25.15 -19.42
C ILE A 25 -13.15 -24.70 -20.75
N ILE A 26 -12.41 -23.92 -21.53
CA ILE A 26 -12.85 -23.49 -22.87
C ILE A 26 -13.09 -24.68 -23.78
N LYS A 27 -12.15 -25.63 -23.84
CA LYS A 27 -12.28 -26.84 -24.66
C LYS A 27 -13.44 -27.73 -24.23
N GLN A 28 -13.69 -27.86 -22.93
CA GLN A 28 -14.81 -28.65 -22.42
C GLN A 28 -16.17 -28.01 -22.75
N ARG A 29 -16.25 -26.68 -22.75
CA ARG A 29 -17.52 -25.96 -22.92
C ARG A 29 -17.87 -25.69 -24.37
N LEU A 30 -16.89 -25.22 -25.16
CA LEU A 30 -17.09 -24.84 -26.56
C LEU A 30 -16.65 -25.91 -27.56
N GLY A 31 -15.89 -26.92 -27.11
CA GLY A 31 -15.36 -28.02 -27.95
C GLY A 31 -13.85 -27.94 -28.16
N SER A 32 -13.23 -29.04 -28.59
CA SER A 32 -11.77 -29.13 -28.76
C SER A 32 -11.19 -28.15 -29.79
N ALA A 33 -11.98 -27.81 -30.82
CA ALA A 33 -11.65 -26.86 -31.88
C ALA A 33 -11.98 -25.38 -31.54
N ALA A 34 -12.40 -25.10 -30.29
CA ALA A 34 -12.83 -23.75 -29.90
C ALA A 34 -11.72 -22.68 -29.94
N LEU A 35 -10.46 -23.11 -29.91
CA LEU A 35 -9.29 -22.23 -29.97
C LEU A 35 -8.73 -22.06 -31.40
N ASP A 36 -9.34 -22.70 -32.39
CA ASP A 36 -8.96 -22.55 -33.80
C ASP A 36 -9.47 -21.22 -34.34
N SER A 37 -8.71 -20.62 -35.26
CA SER A 37 -9.03 -19.30 -35.84
C SER A 37 -10.41 -19.23 -36.49
N VAL A 38 -10.92 -20.37 -36.99
CA VAL A 38 -12.25 -20.48 -37.60
C VAL A 38 -13.37 -20.16 -36.62
N HIS A 39 -13.18 -20.43 -35.32
CA HIS A 39 -14.20 -20.24 -34.29
C HIS A 39 -13.98 -18.98 -33.45
N GLU A 40 -13.08 -18.07 -33.89
CA GLU A 40 -12.67 -16.91 -33.12
C GLU A 40 -13.84 -15.98 -32.76
N TYR A 41 -14.78 -15.76 -33.68
CA TYR A 41 -15.96 -14.93 -33.42
C TYR A 41 -16.83 -15.51 -32.28
N ARG A 42 -17.04 -16.82 -32.28
CA ARG A 42 -17.87 -17.52 -31.27
C ARG A 42 -17.22 -17.47 -29.89
N LEU A 43 -15.91 -17.74 -29.83
CA LEU A 43 -15.14 -17.63 -28.60
C LEU A 43 -15.17 -16.19 -28.07
N SER A 44 -14.97 -15.19 -28.94
CA SER A 44 -15.00 -13.78 -28.56
C SER A 44 -16.35 -13.36 -27.98
N SER A 45 -17.44 -13.78 -28.62
CA SER A 45 -18.81 -13.50 -28.17
C SER A 45 -19.08 -14.14 -26.80
N TRP A 46 -18.69 -15.40 -26.60
CA TRP A 46 -18.86 -16.09 -25.33
C TRP A 46 -18.01 -15.47 -24.21
N LEU A 47 -16.78 -15.07 -24.50
CA LEU A 47 -15.91 -14.37 -23.54
C LEU A 47 -16.52 -13.02 -23.14
N GLY A 48 -17.04 -12.24 -24.10
CA GLY A 48 -17.74 -10.99 -23.81
C GLY A 48 -18.95 -11.21 -22.88
N GLN A 49 -19.72 -12.28 -23.07
CA GLN A 49 -20.79 -12.63 -22.13
C GLN A 49 -20.26 -12.97 -20.73
N GLN A 50 -19.12 -13.64 -20.61
CA GLN A 50 -18.53 -13.90 -19.29
C GLN A 50 -18.10 -12.61 -18.59
N GLU A 51 -17.57 -11.64 -19.34
CA GLU A 51 -17.19 -10.31 -18.86
C GLU A 51 -18.42 -9.46 -18.48
N ASP A 52 -19.56 -9.62 -19.17
CA ASP A 52 -20.81 -8.95 -18.80
C ASP A 52 -21.43 -9.53 -17.52
N ILE A 53 -21.34 -10.86 -17.32
CA ILE A 53 -21.92 -11.55 -16.18
C ILE A 53 -21.07 -11.36 -14.91
N HIS A 54 -19.75 -11.38 -15.05
CA HIS A 54 -18.80 -11.37 -13.94
C HIS A 54 -18.07 -10.04 -13.85
N ARG A 55 -18.00 -9.50 -12.64
CA ARG A 55 -17.23 -8.29 -12.35
C ARG A 55 -15.73 -8.48 -12.62
N ILE A 56 -15.27 -9.72 -12.45
CA ILE A 56 -13.86 -10.11 -12.55
C ILE A 56 -13.77 -11.43 -13.32
N VAL A 57 -12.99 -11.44 -14.40
CA VAL A 57 -12.67 -12.65 -15.16
C VAL A 57 -11.16 -12.90 -15.05
N LEU A 58 -10.79 -14.04 -14.45
CA LEU A 58 -9.41 -14.45 -14.29
C LEU A 58 -9.03 -15.43 -15.39
N TYR A 59 -8.15 -15.01 -16.29
CA TYR A 59 -7.58 -15.86 -17.32
C TYR A 59 -6.32 -16.56 -16.81
N GLN A 60 -6.30 -17.89 -16.79
CA GLN A 60 -5.09 -18.66 -16.55
C GLN A 60 -4.45 -19.04 -17.89
N SER A 61 -3.25 -18.51 -18.16
CA SER A 61 -2.47 -18.86 -19.35
C SER A 61 -1.87 -20.26 -19.26
N ASP A 62 -1.56 -20.86 -20.41
CA ASP A 62 -0.75 -22.06 -20.48
C ASP A 62 0.73 -21.73 -20.24
N SER A 63 1.57 -22.73 -19.96
CA SER A 63 3.01 -22.53 -19.75
C SER A 63 3.78 -22.19 -21.02
N SER A 64 3.20 -22.45 -22.18
CA SER A 64 3.75 -22.14 -23.49
C SER A 64 2.87 -21.14 -24.24
N LEU A 65 3.39 -20.62 -25.35
CA LEU A 65 2.67 -19.69 -26.22
C LEU A 65 1.61 -20.41 -27.07
N THR A 66 0.51 -20.80 -26.45
CA THR A 66 -0.66 -21.36 -27.13
C THR A 66 -1.55 -20.23 -27.69
N PRO A 67 -2.49 -20.53 -28.63
CA PRO A 67 -3.50 -19.57 -29.06
C PRO A 67 -4.31 -18.99 -27.88
N TRP A 68 -4.56 -19.81 -26.85
CA TRP A 68 -5.19 -19.37 -25.60
C TRP A 68 -4.31 -18.35 -24.85
N THR A 69 -3.03 -18.64 -24.62
CA THR A 69 -2.10 -17.71 -23.98
C THR A 69 -1.99 -16.38 -24.72
N GLN A 70 -1.91 -16.41 -26.06
CA GLN A 70 -1.91 -15.19 -26.88
C GLN A 70 -3.21 -14.38 -26.69
N ARG A 71 -4.35 -15.07 -26.59
CA ARG A 71 -5.63 -14.43 -26.35
C ARG A 71 -5.71 -13.78 -24.97
N CYS A 72 -5.30 -14.50 -23.92
CA CYS A 72 -5.23 -13.97 -22.56
C CYS A 72 -4.41 -12.67 -22.51
N ILE A 73 -3.25 -12.65 -23.18
CA ILE A 73 -2.36 -11.48 -23.22
C ILE A 73 -3.02 -10.29 -23.93
N ARG A 74 -3.75 -10.53 -25.03
CA ARG A 74 -4.41 -9.46 -25.80
C ARG A 74 -5.63 -8.88 -25.11
N GLN A 75 -6.38 -9.70 -24.37
CA GLN A 75 -7.67 -9.33 -23.78
C GLN A 75 -7.54 -8.80 -22.35
N ALA A 76 -6.44 -9.11 -21.64
CA ALA A 76 -6.28 -8.70 -20.25
C ALA A 76 -6.10 -7.18 -20.09
N ASP A 77 -6.76 -6.60 -19.09
CA ASP A 77 -6.47 -5.25 -18.59
C ASP A 77 -5.21 -5.23 -17.71
N CYS A 78 -4.96 -6.34 -17.01
CA CYS A 78 -3.83 -6.53 -16.11
C CYS A 78 -3.25 -7.94 -16.27
N ILE A 79 -1.95 -8.03 -16.49
CA ILE A 79 -1.17 -9.27 -16.60
C ILE A 79 -0.36 -9.45 -15.32
N ILE A 80 -0.57 -10.58 -14.65
CA ILE A 80 0.14 -10.95 -13.43
C ILE A 80 1.24 -11.95 -13.79
N ILE A 81 2.49 -11.57 -13.50
CA ILE A 81 3.66 -12.42 -13.65
C ILE A 81 3.98 -12.99 -12.28
N VAL A 82 3.98 -14.30 -12.14
CA VAL A 82 4.14 -14.98 -10.85
C VAL A 82 5.54 -15.59 -10.75
N GLY A 83 6.35 -15.08 -9.84
CA GLY A 83 7.68 -15.60 -9.51
C GLY A 83 7.72 -16.25 -8.12
N LEU A 84 8.66 -17.16 -7.90
CA LEU A 84 8.99 -17.65 -6.57
C LEU A 84 10.08 -16.75 -6.01
N GLY A 85 9.79 -16.01 -4.94
CA GLY A 85 10.72 -15.00 -4.42
C GLY A 85 11.98 -15.57 -3.77
N GLU A 86 11.98 -16.85 -3.43
CA GLU A 86 13.15 -17.58 -2.91
C GLU A 86 14.06 -18.13 -4.03
N GLN A 87 13.66 -18.00 -5.30
CA GLN A 87 14.46 -18.45 -6.45
C GLN A 87 15.22 -17.29 -7.08
N GLU A 88 16.28 -17.62 -7.83
CA GLU A 88 17.01 -16.62 -8.60
C GLU A 88 16.12 -16.00 -9.70
N PRO A 89 16.23 -14.69 -9.93
CA PRO A 89 15.48 -14.00 -10.97
C PRO A 89 15.90 -14.54 -12.35
N THR A 90 14.94 -15.11 -13.07
CA THR A 90 15.12 -15.57 -14.45
C THR A 90 14.02 -15.02 -15.33
N LEU A 91 14.32 -14.70 -16.59
CA LEU A 91 13.32 -14.26 -17.57
C LEU A 91 12.81 -15.45 -18.39
N GLY A 92 11.51 -15.76 -18.28
CA GLY A 92 10.87 -16.78 -19.09
C GLY A 92 10.68 -16.37 -20.56
N GLU A 93 10.42 -17.34 -21.43
CA GLU A 93 10.16 -17.09 -22.86
C GLU A 93 8.94 -16.17 -23.08
N LEU A 94 7.86 -16.41 -22.34
CA LEU A 94 6.64 -15.59 -22.40
C LEU A 94 6.91 -14.14 -21.95
N GLU A 95 7.80 -13.93 -20.99
CA GLU A 95 8.15 -12.59 -20.49
C GLU A 95 8.93 -11.78 -21.54
N ARG A 96 9.89 -12.41 -22.23
CA ARG A 96 10.62 -11.76 -23.35
C ARG A 96 9.67 -11.36 -24.49
N MET A 97 8.63 -12.16 -24.72
CA MET A 97 7.59 -11.80 -25.67
C MET A 97 6.71 -10.65 -25.19
N LEU A 98 6.35 -10.61 -23.90
CA LEU A 98 5.58 -9.50 -23.32
C LEU A 98 6.35 -8.18 -23.37
N GLU A 99 7.67 -8.23 -23.20
CA GLU A 99 8.56 -7.06 -23.32
C GLU A 99 8.57 -6.49 -24.74
N SER A 100 8.63 -7.36 -25.76
CA SER A 100 8.59 -6.95 -27.18
C SER A 100 7.18 -6.63 -27.69
N SER A 101 6.14 -6.96 -26.92
CA SER A 101 4.75 -6.77 -27.32
C SER A 101 4.23 -5.38 -26.96
N SER A 102 3.52 -4.74 -27.90
CA SER A 102 2.87 -3.43 -27.71
C SER A 102 1.58 -3.47 -26.88
N VAL A 103 1.38 -4.52 -26.10
CA VAL A 103 0.20 -4.71 -25.24
C VAL A 103 0.16 -3.63 -24.16
N ARG A 104 -0.95 -2.88 -24.13
CA ARG A 104 -1.21 -1.76 -23.20
C ARG A 104 -1.62 -2.20 -21.78
N ALA A 105 -1.85 -3.50 -21.56
CA ALA A 105 -2.22 -4.04 -20.27
C ALA A 105 -1.18 -3.68 -19.20
N GLN A 106 -1.65 -3.39 -17.98
CA GLN A 106 -0.76 -3.20 -16.84
C GLN A 106 -0.06 -4.51 -16.53
N LYS A 107 1.26 -4.45 -16.29
CA LYS A 107 2.06 -5.64 -16.00
C LYS A 107 2.50 -5.56 -14.54
N GLN A 108 2.17 -6.58 -13.75
CA GLN A 108 2.48 -6.62 -12.32
C GLN A 108 3.26 -7.89 -11.97
N LEU A 109 4.33 -7.75 -11.21
CA LEU A 109 5.11 -8.87 -10.69
C LEU A 109 4.58 -9.29 -9.32
N VAL A 110 4.31 -10.58 -9.13
CA VAL A 110 3.89 -11.15 -7.86
C VAL A 110 4.91 -12.19 -7.44
N LEU A 111 5.64 -11.91 -6.36
CA LEU A 111 6.64 -12.81 -5.78
C LEU A 111 6.03 -13.58 -4.62
N LEU A 112 6.01 -14.90 -4.74
CA LEU A 112 5.46 -15.80 -3.73
C LEU A 112 6.55 -16.20 -2.75
N HIS A 113 6.25 -16.06 -1.47
CA HIS A 113 7.11 -16.42 -0.34
C HIS A 113 6.36 -17.41 0.55
N ARG A 114 7.08 -18.36 1.15
CA ARG A 114 6.47 -19.26 2.13
C ARG A 114 6.18 -18.48 3.41
N GLU A 115 5.07 -18.78 4.07
CA GLU A 115 4.72 -18.12 5.35
C GLU A 115 5.78 -18.33 6.44
N ASP A 116 6.39 -19.52 6.47
CA ASP A 116 7.50 -19.86 7.37
C ASP A 116 8.89 -19.56 6.75
N GLY A 117 8.92 -18.92 5.59
CA GLY A 117 10.13 -18.64 4.82
C GLY A 117 10.87 -17.38 5.28
N PRO A 118 12.04 -17.09 4.67
CA PRO A 118 12.72 -15.83 4.90
C PRO A 118 11.86 -14.65 4.39
N PRO A 119 12.02 -13.46 4.99
CA PRO A 119 11.45 -12.23 4.43
C PRO A 119 12.01 -11.93 3.04
N PRO A 120 11.30 -11.15 2.20
CA PRO A 120 11.74 -10.84 0.86
C PRO A 120 13.10 -10.15 0.86
N ASN A 121 13.91 -10.43 -0.15
CA ASN A 121 15.24 -9.88 -0.33
C ASN A 121 15.62 -9.96 -1.82
N GLY A 122 16.52 -9.10 -2.27
CA GLY A 122 17.05 -9.12 -3.64
C GLY A 122 16.02 -8.71 -4.70
N THR A 123 14.98 -7.98 -4.31
CA THR A 123 13.88 -7.61 -5.23
C THR A 123 14.36 -6.66 -6.32
N ALA A 124 15.41 -5.86 -6.05
CA ALA A 124 16.05 -5.00 -7.04
C ALA A 124 16.47 -5.76 -8.31
N GLU A 125 17.02 -6.96 -8.17
CA GLU A 125 17.46 -7.77 -9.32
C GLU A 125 16.28 -8.23 -10.17
N TRP A 126 15.18 -8.63 -9.52
CA TRP A 126 13.94 -8.97 -10.21
C TRP A 126 13.37 -7.81 -11.03
N LEU A 127 13.40 -6.60 -10.46
CA LEU A 127 12.89 -5.38 -11.07
C LEU A 127 13.80 -4.84 -12.18
N ASN A 128 15.12 -4.90 -11.99
CA ASN A 128 16.10 -4.44 -12.99
C ASN A 128 15.99 -5.24 -14.30
N MET A 129 15.70 -6.54 -14.23
CA MET A 129 15.43 -7.37 -15.41
C MET A 129 14.08 -7.08 -16.08
N ARG A 130 13.20 -6.30 -15.42
CA ARG A 130 11.79 -6.10 -15.78
C ARG A 130 11.39 -4.63 -15.65
N SER A 131 12.20 -3.74 -16.22
CA SER A 131 11.98 -2.28 -16.16
C SER A 131 10.63 -1.82 -16.76
N TRP A 132 9.98 -2.67 -17.54
CA TRP A 132 8.66 -2.45 -18.15
C TRP A 132 7.46 -2.81 -17.24
N ILE A 133 7.71 -3.37 -16.05
CA ILE A 133 6.66 -3.70 -15.08
C ILE A 133 6.21 -2.45 -14.34
N SER A 134 4.90 -2.33 -14.12
CA SER A 134 4.30 -1.17 -13.47
C SER A 134 4.41 -1.23 -11.95
N ARG A 135 4.28 -2.42 -11.35
CA ARG A 135 4.30 -2.64 -9.88
C ARG A 135 4.75 -4.05 -9.52
N HIS A 136 5.25 -4.23 -8.30
CA HIS A 136 5.51 -5.54 -7.72
C HIS A 136 4.83 -5.73 -6.36
N HIS A 137 4.57 -7.00 -6.03
CA HIS A 137 3.90 -7.41 -4.80
C HIS A 137 4.53 -8.67 -4.22
N HIS A 138 4.83 -8.65 -2.93
CA HIS A 138 5.24 -9.83 -2.17
C HIS A 138 4.02 -10.47 -1.53
N LEU A 139 3.85 -11.78 -1.68
CA LEU A 139 2.80 -12.54 -1.01
C LEU A 139 3.40 -13.60 -0.07
N SER A 140 3.10 -13.48 1.21
CA SER A 140 3.28 -14.54 2.19
C SER A 140 2.16 -15.55 2.00
N CYS A 141 2.51 -16.70 1.43
CA CYS A 141 1.56 -17.69 0.95
C CYS A 141 1.43 -18.86 1.93
N PRO A 142 0.19 -19.32 2.19
CA PRO A 142 -0.03 -20.50 3.02
C PRO A 142 0.53 -21.74 2.32
N ARG A 143 0.94 -22.74 3.11
CA ARG A 143 1.60 -23.97 2.61
C ARG A 143 0.83 -24.68 1.47
N ARG A 144 -0.49 -24.53 1.43
CA ARG A 144 -1.38 -25.12 0.40
C ARG A 144 -1.14 -24.56 -1.02
N VAL A 145 -0.63 -23.33 -1.16
CA VAL A 145 -0.28 -22.74 -2.47
C VAL A 145 0.86 -23.51 -3.15
N PHE A 146 1.77 -24.07 -2.35
CA PHE A 146 2.93 -24.84 -2.83
C PHE A 146 2.64 -26.35 -2.91
N SER A 147 1.37 -26.75 -2.84
CA SER A 147 1.00 -28.16 -2.87
C SER A 147 1.26 -28.80 -4.23
N ARG A 148 1.88 -29.99 -4.23
CA ARG A 148 2.13 -30.81 -5.43
C ARG A 148 1.03 -31.85 -5.69
N ARG A 149 -0.19 -31.63 -5.18
CA ARG A 149 -1.33 -32.54 -5.38
C ARG A 149 -1.74 -32.58 -6.85
N SER A 150 -2.34 -33.69 -7.28
CA SER A 150 -2.98 -33.79 -8.60
C SER A 150 -4.16 -32.81 -8.70
N LEU A 151 -4.48 -32.38 -9.93
CA LEU A 151 -5.51 -31.36 -10.18
C LEU A 151 -6.87 -31.68 -9.52
N PRO A 152 -7.43 -32.89 -9.59
CA PRO A 152 -8.72 -33.18 -8.93
C PRO A 152 -8.66 -33.04 -7.40
N LYS A 153 -7.57 -33.51 -6.78
CA LYS A 153 -7.36 -33.41 -5.33
C LYS A 153 -7.09 -31.97 -4.88
N LEU A 154 -6.52 -31.15 -5.76
CA LEU A 154 -6.33 -29.72 -5.53
C LEU A 154 -7.69 -29.02 -5.55
N ILE A 155 -8.51 -29.27 -6.58
CA ILE A 155 -9.86 -28.71 -6.68
C ILE A 155 -10.71 -29.07 -5.45
N GLU A 156 -10.70 -30.33 -5.02
CA GLU A 156 -11.43 -30.78 -3.82
C GLU A 156 -10.96 -30.04 -2.55
N LEU A 157 -9.65 -29.80 -2.41
CA LEU A 157 -9.11 -29.02 -1.29
C LEU A 157 -9.65 -27.59 -1.31
N TYR A 158 -9.64 -26.93 -2.47
CA TYR A 158 -10.08 -25.54 -2.60
C TYR A 158 -11.60 -25.39 -2.50
N GLN A 159 -12.39 -26.40 -2.89
CA GLN A 159 -13.83 -26.41 -2.60
C GLN A 159 -14.10 -26.24 -1.11
N ARG A 160 -13.35 -26.94 -0.25
CA ARG A 160 -13.46 -26.78 1.22
C ARG A 160 -12.94 -25.44 1.72
N VAL A 161 -11.99 -24.82 1.02
CA VAL A 161 -11.52 -23.46 1.35
C VAL A 161 -12.60 -22.43 1.02
N PHE A 162 -13.31 -22.61 -0.10
CA PHE A 162 -14.36 -21.71 -0.57
C PHE A 162 -15.60 -21.72 0.32
N GLU A 163 -15.79 -22.74 1.15
CA GLU A 163 -16.83 -22.77 2.19
C GLU A 163 -16.65 -21.68 3.25
N LYS A 164 -15.42 -21.18 3.46
CA LYS A 164 -15.12 -20.11 4.41
C LYS A 164 -14.99 -18.78 3.67
N SER A 165 -15.37 -17.69 4.34
CA SER A 165 -15.10 -16.34 3.84
C SER A 165 -13.58 -16.09 3.76
N PRO A 166 -13.08 -15.41 2.71
CA PRO A 166 -11.69 -14.98 2.65
C PRO A 166 -11.29 -14.13 3.85
N ASP A 167 -10.10 -14.35 4.40
CA ASP A 167 -9.55 -13.50 5.45
C ASP A 167 -9.13 -12.15 4.86
N CYS A 168 -9.76 -11.07 5.32
CA CYS A 168 -9.48 -9.71 4.85
C CYS A 168 -8.01 -9.29 5.02
N HIS A 169 -7.29 -9.85 6.00
CA HIS A 169 -5.88 -9.56 6.28
C HIS A 169 -4.91 -10.43 5.47
N SER A 170 -5.41 -11.41 4.73
CA SER A 170 -4.55 -12.25 3.88
C SER A 170 -3.91 -11.43 2.75
N ASP A 171 -2.69 -11.82 2.39
CA ASP A 171 -1.95 -11.21 1.29
C ASP A 171 -2.68 -11.36 -0.06
N PHE A 172 -3.41 -12.45 -0.26
CA PHE A 172 -4.26 -12.63 -1.44
C PHE A 172 -5.46 -11.66 -1.46
N SER A 173 -6.05 -11.37 -0.29
CA SER A 173 -7.10 -10.34 -0.20
C SER A 173 -6.55 -8.93 -0.42
N ARG A 174 -5.33 -8.65 0.04
CA ARG A 174 -4.60 -7.42 -0.33
C ARG A 174 -4.42 -7.33 -1.84
N LEU A 175 -3.90 -8.38 -2.48
CA LEU A 175 -3.69 -8.40 -3.92
C LEU A 175 -5.02 -8.20 -4.67
N ALA A 176 -6.08 -8.88 -4.25
CA ALA A 176 -7.42 -8.72 -4.84
C ALA A 176 -7.93 -7.27 -4.75
N ARG A 177 -7.75 -6.61 -3.60
CA ARG A 177 -8.09 -5.18 -3.44
C ARG A 177 -7.24 -4.27 -4.31
N ILE A 178 -5.94 -4.53 -4.42
CA ILE A 178 -5.04 -3.74 -5.30
C ILE A 178 -5.46 -3.88 -6.76
N LEU A 179 -5.68 -5.10 -7.25
CA LEU A 179 -6.02 -5.39 -8.65
C LEU A 179 -7.39 -4.80 -9.05
N THR A 180 -8.35 -4.77 -8.12
CA THR A 180 -9.67 -4.17 -8.36
C THR A 180 -9.71 -2.67 -8.07
N GLY A 181 -8.60 -2.09 -7.57
CA GLY A 181 -8.48 -0.70 -7.18
C GLY A 181 -9.34 -0.31 -5.96
N ASN A 182 -9.57 -1.27 -5.07
CA ASN A 182 -10.21 -1.10 -3.76
C ASN A 182 -9.19 -1.08 -2.61
N SER A 183 -7.94 -0.66 -2.89
CA SER A 183 -6.87 -0.68 -1.89
C SER A 183 -7.08 0.35 -0.78
N ILE A 184 -6.73 -0.03 0.44
CA ILE A 184 -6.77 0.82 1.63
C ILE A 184 -5.35 1.18 2.03
N ALA A 185 -5.04 2.49 2.06
CA ALA A 185 -3.74 2.99 2.44
C ALA A 185 -3.71 3.45 3.90
N LEU A 186 -2.60 3.21 4.59
CA LEU A 186 -2.29 3.83 5.87
C LEU A 186 -1.22 4.89 5.67
N VAL A 187 -1.50 6.14 6.05
CA VAL A 187 -0.55 7.24 5.99
C VAL A 187 -0.23 7.74 7.39
N LEU A 188 1.06 7.77 7.71
CA LEU A 188 1.59 8.11 9.04
C LEU A 188 2.31 9.46 9.00
N GLY A 189 1.76 10.45 9.71
CA GLY A 189 2.33 11.79 9.72
C GLY A 189 3.58 11.96 10.59
N GLY A 190 4.29 13.07 10.39
CA GLY A 190 5.44 13.46 11.20
C GLY A 190 5.06 14.17 12.51
N GLY A 191 5.90 14.01 13.55
CA GLY A 191 5.66 14.62 14.87
C GLY A 191 6.61 14.19 16.00
N GLY A 192 7.78 13.61 15.69
CA GLY A 192 8.74 13.15 16.70
C GLY A 192 8.19 12.05 17.60
N ALA A 193 8.48 12.10 18.91
CA ALA A 193 8.06 11.09 19.88
C ALA A 193 6.54 10.84 19.94
N ARG A 194 5.72 11.81 19.53
CA ARG A 194 4.26 11.66 19.41
C ARG A 194 3.86 10.54 18.43
N GLY A 195 4.73 10.26 17.45
CA GLY A 195 4.58 9.15 16.50
C GLY A 195 4.52 7.77 17.15
N CYS A 196 4.97 7.59 18.39
CA CYS A 196 4.81 6.31 19.11
C CYS A 196 3.32 5.90 19.24
N SER A 197 2.39 6.85 19.19
CA SER A 197 0.95 6.57 19.22
C SER A 197 0.46 5.82 17.97
N GLN A 198 1.14 6.01 16.83
CA GLN A 198 0.81 5.33 15.58
C GLN A 198 0.91 3.81 15.73
N VAL A 199 1.89 3.30 16.49
CA VAL A 199 2.03 1.87 16.80
C VAL A 199 0.77 1.32 17.49
N GLY A 200 0.20 2.10 18.41
CA GLY A 200 -1.05 1.75 19.10
C GLY A 200 -2.26 1.78 18.17
N VAL A 201 -2.37 2.80 17.31
CA VAL A 201 -3.48 2.90 16.34
C VAL A 201 -3.42 1.75 15.33
N VAL A 202 -2.23 1.40 14.82
CA VAL A 202 -2.04 0.25 13.91
C VAL A 202 -2.48 -1.05 14.57
N ARG A 203 -2.21 -1.21 15.86
CA ARG A 203 -2.72 -2.35 16.63
C ARG A 203 -4.24 -2.39 16.64
N ALA A 204 -4.87 -1.26 16.95
CA ALA A 204 -6.32 -1.16 16.99
C ALA A 204 -6.95 -1.37 15.59
N LEU A 205 -6.32 -0.92 14.50
CA LEU A 205 -6.80 -1.14 13.12
C LEU A 205 -6.91 -2.63 12.80
N ARG A 206 -5.88 -3.41 13.14
CA ARG A 206 -5.88 -4.86 12.88
C ARG A 206 -6.86 -5.60 13.78
N GLU A 207 -6.96 -5.23 15.06
CA GLU A 207 -7.97 -5.80 15.96
C GLU A 207 -9.40 -5.44 15.49
N GLY A 208 -9.57 -4.27 14.88
CA GLY A 208 -10.82 -3.81 14.28
C GLY A 208 -11.16 -4.41 12.92
N GLY A 209 -10.37 -5.34 12.38
CA GLY A 209 -10.65 -6.00 11.09
C GLY A 209 -10.45 -5.10 9.86
N ILE A 210 -9.67 -4.03 9.98
CA ILE A 210 -9.39 -3.09 8.89
C ILE A 210 -8.02 -3.44 8.28
N PRO A 211 -7.96 -3.96 7.04
CA PRO A 211 -6.72 -4.31 6.38
C PRO A 211 -6.00 -3.07 5.85
N ILE A 212 -4.68 -3.20 5.72
CA ILE A 212 -3.79 -2.18 5.20
C ILE A 212 -3.07 -2.76 4.00
N ASP A 213 -3.26 -2.15 2.84
CA ASP A 213 -2.75 -2.65 1.56
C ASP A 213 -1.50 -1.90 1.08
N MET A 214 -1.28 -0.69 1.59
CA MET A 214 -0.06 0.10 1.37
C MET A 214 0.18 1.04 2.55
N VAL A 215 1.43 1.45 2.74
CA VAL A 215 1.84 2.27 3.87
C VAL A 215 2.67 3.46 3.37
N GLY A 216 2.35 4.66 3.83
CA GLY A 216 3.09 5.87 3.54
C GLY A 216 3.49 6.58 4.82
N GLY A 217 4.59 7.32 4.80
CA GLY A 217 4.89 8.16 5.96
C GLY A 217 5.90 9.28 5.76
N THR A 218 5.87 10.22 6.70
CA THR A 218 6.79 11.35 6.78
C THR A 218 7.45 11.38 8.15
N SER A 219 8.77 11.63 8.21
CA SER A 219 9.54 11.74 9.45
C SER A 219 9.37 10.50 10.34
N ILE A 220 8.98 10.66 11.60
CA ILE A 220 8.69 9.51 12.48
C ILE A 220 7.66 8.54 11.88
N GLY A 221 6.70 9.04 11.10
CA GLY A 221 5.73 8.21 10.40
C GLY A 221 6.35 7.35 9.30
N ALA A 222 7.42 7.83 8.65
CA ALA A 222 8.20 7.02 7.72
C ALA A 222 8.87 5.86 8.46
N LEU A 223 9.49 6.12 9.62
CA LEU A 223 10.09 5.07 10.45
C LEU A 223 9.07 4.02 10.90
N MET A 224 7.96 4.45 11.48
CA MET A 224 6.91 3.54 11.97
C MET A 224 6.25 2.77 10.81
N GLY A 225 6.06 3.43 9.67
CA GLY A 225 5.49 2.82 8.46
C GLY A 225 6.41 1.77 7.87
N ALA A 226 7.72 2.05 7.81
CA ALA A 226 8.73 1.11 7.35
C ALA A 226 8.81 -0.13 8.25
N LEU A 227 8.80 0.06 9.58
CA LEU A 227 8.76 -1.05 10.53
C LEU A 227 7.51 -1.94 10.34
N TYR A 228 6.36 -1.33 10.09
CA TYR A 228 5.13 -2.07 9.83
C TYR A 228 5.19 -2.83 8.49
N ALA A 229 5.67 -2.17 7.43
CA ALA A 229 5.81 -2.75 6.10
C ALA A 229 6.85 -3.89 6.04
N GLU A 230 7.88 -3.86 6.90
CA GLU A 230 8.90 -4.91 6.99
C GLU A 230 8.45 -6.13 7.81
N GLU A 231 7.73 -5.94 8.91
CA GLU A 231 7.43 -7.04 9.84
C GLU A 231 6.06 -7.69 9.60
N LYS A 232 5.07 -6.93 9.13
CA LYS A 232 3.60 -7.21 9.20
C LYS A 232 3.05 -7.45 10.60
N SER A 233 3.84 -8.05 11.50
CA SER A 233 3.49 -8.38 12.87
C SER A 233 3.55 -7.15 13.75
N ILE A 234 2.41 -6.80 14.34
CA ILE A 234 2.29 -5.67 15.27
C ILE A 234 3.23 -5.85 16.46
N SER A 235 3.35 -7.07 16.98
CA SER A 235 4.19 -7.36 18.14
C SER A 235 5.66 -7.08 17.84
N ARG A 236 6.16 -7.50 16.67
CA ARG A 236 7.55 -7.25 16.26
C ARG A 236 7.79 -5.78 15.94
N MET A 237 6.85 -5.14 15.23
CA MET A 237 6.87 -3.69 15.02
C MET A 237 6.96 -2.94 16.35
N ARG A 238 6.13 -3.28 17.35
CA ARG A 238 6.15 -2.62 18.67
C ARG A 238 7.48 -2.81 19.39
N VAL A 239 8.04 -4.02 19.39
CA VAL A 239 9.32 -4.31 20.04
C VAL A 239 10.43 -3.47 19.40
N ARG A 240 10.57 -3.52 18.07
CA ARG A 240 11.62 -2.77 17.35
C ARG A 240 11.44 -1.26 17.47
N ALA A 241 10.20 -0.77 17.40
CA ALA A 241 9.89 0.64 17.60
C ALA A 241 10.25 1.10 19.02
N ARG A 242 9.95 0.27 20.04
CA ARG A 242 10.30 0.54 21.44
C ARG A 242 11.82 0.56 21.65
N GLU A 243 12.53 -0.44 21.14
CA GLU A 243 13.99 -0.53 21.25
C GLU A 243 14.66 0.70 20.63
N TRP A 244 14.24 1.09 19.42
CA TRP A 244 14.73 2.30 18.77
C TRP A 244 14.41 3.56 19.59
N ALA A 245 13.16 3.72 20.06
CA ALA A 245 12.75 4.87 20.85
C ALA A 245 13.53 4.99 22.18
N MET A 246 13.77 3.87 22.86
CA MET A 246 14.58 3.84 24.08
C MET A 246 16.04 4.20 23.79
N ASN A 247 16.60 3.71 22.68
CA ASN A 247 17.96 4.07 22.25
C ASN A 247 18.10 5.59 21.99
N MET A 248 17.05 6.26 21.53
CA MET A 248 17.02 7.72 21.33
C MET A 248 17.04 8.54 22.63
N THR A 249 16.76 7.93 23.79
CA THR A 249 16.85 8.62 25.09
C THR A 249 18.29 8.75 25.60
N SER A 250 19.23 8.02 25.00
CA SER A 250 20.63 8.01 25.44
C SER A 250 21.33 9.35 25.16
N HIS A 251 21.47 10.18 26.19
CA HIS A 251 22.17 11.47 26.12
C HIS A 251 23.64 11.35 25.72
N PHE A 252 24.30 10.24 26.08
CA PHE A 252 25.73 10.04 25.82
C PHE A 252 26.05 9.98 24.33
N LYS A 253 25.28 9.20 23.56
CA LYS A 253 25.45 9.11 22.09
C LYS A 253 25.16 10.45 21.41
N ARG A 254 24.19 11.21 21.92
CA ARG A 254 23.85 12.55 21.40
C ARG A 254 24.97 13.56 21.66
N ILE A 255 25.56 13.55 22.85
CA ILE A 255 26.67 14.46 23.20
C ILE A 255 27.91 14.17 22.34
N LEU A 256 28.23 12.90 22.10
CA LEU A 256 29.35 12.50 21.25
C LEU A 256 29.16 12.84 19.76
N ASP A 257 27.91 13.03 19.32
CA ASP A 257 27.57 13.37 17.92
C ASP A 257 27.50 14.88 17.66
N LEU A 258 27.74 15.72 18.69
CA LEU A 258 27.79 17.17 18.55
C LEU A 258 28.95 17.55 17.60
N THR A 259 28.65 18.43 16.66
CA THR A 259 29.64 18.94 15.70
C THR A 259 29.68 20.46 15.73
N TYR A 260 30.68 21.05 15.07
CA TYR A 260 30.78 22.50 14.96
C TYR A 260 29.59 23.02 14.13
N PRO A 261 28.70 23.86 14.68
CA PRO A 261 27.37 24.11 14.12
C PRO A 261 27.40 25.14 12.98
N VAL A 262 28.21 24.89 11.94
CA VAL A 262 28.15 25.67 10.67
C VAL A 262 26.87 25.33 9.93
N THR A 263 26.52 24.04 9.88
CA THR A 263 25.36 23.52 9.13
C THR A 263 24.30 22.91 10.05
N SER A 264 24.71 22.20 11.11
CA SER A 264 23.81 21.51 12.03
C SER A 264 24.47 21.28 13.40
N MET A 265 23.67 21.13 14.46
CA MET A 265 24.19 20.85 15.80
C MET A 265 24.79 19.45 15.93
N PHE A 266 24.26 18.47 15.20
CA PHE A 266 24.75 17.09 15.21
C PHE A 266 25.35 16.72 13.86
N SER A 267 26.38 15.87 13.87
CA SER A 267 26.95 15.29 12.64
C SER A 267 25.98 14.32 11.97
N GLY A 268 25.13 13.67 12.79
CA GLY A 268 24.15 12.69 12.36
C GLY A 268 24.71 11.27 12.26
N ALA A 269 25.98 11.04 12.60
CA ALA A 269 26.58 9.70 12.55
C ALA A 269 25.89 8.73 13.52
N ALA A 270 25.61 9.18 14.75
CA ALA A 270 24.90 8.37 15.74
C ALA A 270 23.46 8.06 15.31
N PHE A 271 22.79 9.05 14.70
CA PHE A 271 21.43 8.89 14.18
C PHE A 271 21.39 7.95 12.98
N ASN A 272 22.34 8.08 12.04
CA ASN A 272 22.50 7.18 10.90
C ASN A 272 22.70 5.74 11.38
N TYR A 273 23.64 5.52 12.31
CA TYR A 273 23.89 4.20 12.89
C TYR A 273 22.64 3.61 13.54
N SER A 274 21.86 4.44 14.25
CA SER A 274 20.64 3.96 14.90
C SER A 274 19.54 3.53 13.94
N ILE A 275 19.41 4.18 12.78
CA ILE A 275 18.41 3.79 11.77
C ILE A 275 18.95 2.64 10.92
N SER A 276 20.24 2.67 10.56
CA SER A 276 20.87 1.56 9.84
C SER A 276 20.94 0.29 10.68
N SER A 277 21.07 0.36 12.01
CA SER A 277 21.00 -0.83 12.87
C SER A 277 19.60 -1.44 12.92
N VAL A 278 18.56 -0.64 12.64
CA VAL A 278 17.19 -1.13 12.58
C VAL A 278 16.96 -1.84 11.26
N PHE A 279 17.22 -1.20 10.12
CA PHE A 279 16.86 -1.75 8.80
C PHE A 279 18.02 -2.39 8.04
N SER A 280 19.26 -2.36 8.55
CA SER A 280 20.45 -2.89 7.90
C SER A 280 20.59 -2.38 6.45
N ASP A 281 20.81 -3.27 5.51
CA ASP A 281 20.97 -3.04 4.07
C ASP A 281 19.65 -3.22 3.27
N ARG A 282 18.50 -3.28 3.96
CA ARG A 282 17.19 -3.43 3.33
C ARG A 282 16.90 -2.33 2.31
N GLN A 283 16.34 -2.74 1.18
CA GLN A 283 15.75 -1.83 0.20
C GLN A 283 14.24 -1.69 0.42
N ILE A 284 13.66 -0.59 -0.06
CA ILE A 284 12.22 -0.35 0.01
C ILE A 284 11.44 -1.42 -0.76
N GLU A 285 11.95 -1.84 -1.91
CA GLU A 285 11.32 -2.86 -2.75
C GLU A 285 11.25 -4.24 -2.08
N ASP A 286 12.06 -4.53 -1.07
CA ASP A 286 12.04 -5.80 -0.31
C ASP A 286 10.97 -5.85 0.79
N LEU A 287 10.22 -4.77 0.97
CA LEU A 287 9.18 -4.71 2.00
C LEU A 287 7.96 -5.54 1.61
N TRP A 288 7.29 -6.11 2.62
CA TRP A 288 6.11 -6.94 2.37
C TRP A 288 4.90 -6.15 1.88
N LEU A 289 4.75 -4.93 2.38
CA LEU A 289 3.71 -4.00 1.97
C LEU A 289 4.33 -2.94 1.06
N PRO A 290 3.64 -2.54 -0.03
CA PRO A 290 4.01 -1.35 -0.78
C PRO A 290 4.19 -0.18 0.18
N TYR A 291 5.38 0.41 0.17
CA TYR A 291 5.77 1.47 1.08
C TYR A 291 6.29 2.67 0.30
N PHE A 292 5.98 3.86 0.81
CA PHE A 292 6.62 5.09 0.35
C PHE A 292 6.96 6.01 1.53
N ASN A 293 7.96 6.85 1.34
CA ASN A 293 8.19 7.99 2.23
C ASN A 293 8.46 9.28 1.48
N ILE A 294 8.36 10.38 2.22
CA ILE A 294 8.49 11.72 1.68
C ILE A 294 9.74 12.39 2.22
N THR A 295 10.50 13.05 1.35
CA THR A 295 11.56 13.98 1.73
C THR A 295 11.37 15.31 1.04
N THR A 296 11.93 16.35 1.64
CA THR A 296 12.04 17.68 1.02
C THR A 296 13.39 17.78 0.32
N ASP A 297 13.40 17.88 -1.01
CA ASP A 297 14.61 18.16 -1.78
C ASP A 297 14.86 19.65 -1.79
N ILE A 298 15.89 20.09 -1.05
CA ILE A 298 16.24 21.51 -0.95
C ILE A 298 17.10 21.99 -2.13
N THR A 299 17.67 21.07 -2.91
CA THR A 299 18.41 21.39 -4.14
C THR A 299 17.43 21.73 -5.26
N ALA A 300 16.35 20.94 -5.42
CA ALA A 300 15.32 21.15 -6.44
C ALA A 300 14.10 21.95 -5.94
N SER A 301 14.03 22.26 -4.63
CA SER A 301 12.87 22.91 -3.99
C SER A 301 11.56 22.17 -4.21
N SER A 302 11.58 20.83 -4.14
CA SER A 302 10.45 19.98 -4.47
C SER A 302 10.25 18.82 -3.50
N MET A 303 9.04 18.26 -3.51
CA MET A 303 8.74 17.03 -2.79
C MET A 303 9.31 15.83 -3.56
N ARG A 304 9.99 14.91 -2.86
CA ARG A 304 10.34 13.60 -3.41
C ARG A 304 9.60 12.50 -2.69
N VAL A 305 9.06 11.57 -3.48
CA VAL A 305 8.46 10.33 -3.01
C VAL A 305 9.45 9.20 -3.29
N HIS A 306 9.85 8.46 -2.27
CA HIS A 306 10.74 7.30 -2.44
C HIS A 306 9.96 6.02 -2.30
N THR A 307 10.01 5.19 -3.34
CA THR A 307 9.37 3.86 -3.43
C THR A 307 10.38 2.74 -3.69
N ASP A 308 11.66 3.08 -3.83
CA ASP A 308 12.76 2.16 -4.16
C ASP A 308 14.08 2.66 -3.56
N GLY A 309 15.02 1.73 -3.35
CA GLY A 309 16.35 2.00 -2.84
C GLY A 309 16.46 1.92 -1.32
N SER A 310 17.55 2.47 -0.77
CA SER A 310 17.96 2.17 0.60
C SER A 310 16.97 2.70 1.65
N LEU A 311 16.32 1.77 2.36
CA LEU A 311 15.24 2.07 3.29
C LEU A 311 15.70 2.99 4.43
N TRP A 312 16.81 2.63 5.09
CA TRP A 312 17.32 3.40 6.23
C TRP A 312 17.75 4.81 5.82
N ARG A 313 18.32 4.98 4.62
CA ARG A 313 18.78 6.30 4.13
C ARG A 313 17.61 7.24 3.91
N TYR A 314 16.55 6.76 3.25
CA TYR A 314 15.39 7.60 2.96
C TYR A 314 14.53 7.84 4.20
N VAL A 315 14.41 6.87 5.12
CA VAL A 315 13.81 7.11 6.44
C VAL A 315 14.60 8.16 7.21
N ARG A 316 15.94 8.05 7.24
CA ARG A 316 16.82 9.06 7.86
C ARG A 316 16.60 10.43 7.24
N ALA A 317 16.64 10.54 5.91
CA ALA A 317 16.42 11.80 5.20
C ALA A 317 15.06 12.41 5.55
N SER A 318 14.01 11.58 5.60
CA SER A 318 12.66 11.99 5.98
C SER A 318 12.57 12.50 7.43
N MET A 319 13.56 12.20 8.28
CA MET A 319 13.68 12.64 9.68
C MET A 319 14.77 13.71 9.90
N SER A 320 15.35 14.27 8.83
CA SER A 320 16.42 15.28 8.91
C SER A 320 15.85 16.68 9.16
N LEU A 321 15.68 17.06 10.43
CA LEU A 321 15.23 18.40 10.81
C LEU A 321 16.33 19.46 10.65
N SER A 322 15.98 20.61 10.07
CA SER A 322 16.85 21.77 9.87
C SER A 322 17.45 22.27 11.18
N GLY A 323 18.76 22.57 11.16
CA GLY A 323 19.55 22.95 12.33
C GLY A 323 19.88 21.79 13.29
N TYR A 324 19.13 20.69 13.25
CA TYR A 324 19.38 19.50 14.07
C TYR A 324 20.32 18.52 13.37
N LEU A 325 19.97 18.08 12.15
CA LEU A 325 20.76 17.15 11.34
C LEU A 325 21.14 17.77 10.00
N PRO A 326 22.29 17.40 9.42
CA PRO A 326 22.66 17.85 8.09
C PRO A 326 21.79 17.15 7.03
N PRO A 327 21.53 17.80 5.89
CA PRO A 327 20.84 17.18 4.77
C PRO A 327 21.49 15.85 4.38
N LEU A 328 20.68 14.86 4.00
CA LEU A 328 21.22 13.62 3.43
C LEU A 328 21.52 13.86 1.95
N CYS A 329 22.76 13.61 1.52
CA CYS A 329 23.07 13.60 0.10
C CYS A 329 22.59 12.27 -0.52
N ASP A 330 21.75 12.36 -1.54
CA ASP A 330 21.28 11.20 -2.31
C ASP A 330 22.40 10.75 -3.26
N PRO A 331 22.86 9.48 -3.20
CA PRO A 331 23.91 8.99 -4.08
C PRO A 331 23.47 8.90 -5.55
N LYS A 332 22.16 8.89 -5.84
CA LYS A 332 21.65 8.76 -7.22
C LYS A 332 21.94 10.00 -8.07
N ASP A 333 21.83 11.20 -7.50
CA ASP A 333 21.91 12.47 -8.22
C ASP A 333 22.68 13.58 -7.48
N GLY A 334 23.11 13.35 -6.24
CA GLY A 334 23.82 14.32 -5.41
C GLY A 334 22.92 15.38 -4.76
N HIS A 335 21.60 15.23 -4.83
CA HIS A 335 20.69 16.19 -4.22
C HIS A 335 20.65 16.10 -2.70
N LEU A 336 20.32 17.22 -2.06
CA LEU A 336 20.27 17.35 -0.61
C LEU A 336 18.84 17.18 -0.10
N LEU A 337 18.62 16.16 0.72
CA LEU A 337 17.31 15.76 1.23
C LEU A 337 17.16 16.11 2.71
N MET A 338 16.00 16.67 3.05
CA MET A 338 15.58 17.07 4.39
C MET A 338 14.23 16.42 4.76
N ASP A 339 13.80 16.62 6.01
CA ASP A 339 12.54 16.10 6.53
C ASP A 339 11.36 16.42 5.58
N GLY A 340 10.56 15.41 5.26
CA GLY A 340 9.44 15.56 4.32
C GLY A 340 8.32 16.46 4.85
N GLY A 341 8.30 16.71 6.16
CA GLY A 341 7.26 17.47 6.84
C GLY A 341 7.22 18.93 6.40
N TYR A 342 8.34 19.49 5.93
CA TYR A 342 8.37 20.88 5.44
C TYR A 342 7.45 21.10 4.23
N ILE A 343 7.26 20.07 3.39
CA ILE A 343 6.35 20.14 2.24
C ILE A 343 5.04 19.38 2.52
N ASN A 344 5.12 18.13 2.98
CA ASN A 344 3.96 17.28 3.14
C ASN A 344 4.10 16.34 4.37
N ASN A 345 3.65 16.83 5.53
CA ASN A 345 3.70 16.10 6.79
C ASN A 345 2.68 14.96 6.89
N LEU A 346 1.63 14.94 6.06
CA LEU A 346 0.61 13.89 6.04
C LEU A 346 0.23 13.55 4.58
N PRO A 347 1.02 12.71 3.90
CA PRO A 347 0.97 12.54 2.44
C PRO A 347 -0.15 11.62 1.95
N ALA A 348 -1.40 11.96 2.28
CA ALA A 348 -2.58 11.21 1.87
C ALA A 348 -2.87 11.33 0.37
N ASP A 349 -2.53 12.48 -0.22
CA ASP A 349 -2.57 12.76 -1.66
C ASP A 349 -1.65 11.83 -2.45
N VAL A 350 -0.46 11.54 -1.92
CA VAL A 350 0.48 10.58 -2.54
C VAL A 350 -0.07 9.16 -2.51
N ALA A 351 -0.65 8.73 -1.40
CA ALA A 351 -1.31 7.42 -1.34
C ALA A 351 -2.47 7.33 -2.35
N ARG A 352 -3.25 8.40 -2.50
CA ARG A 352 -4.34 8.49 -3.48
C ARG A 352 -3.82 8.40 -4.92
N SER A 353 -2.75 9.11 -5.26
CA SER A 353 -2.14 9.06 -6.60
C SER A 353 -1.52 7.69 -6.91
N MET A 354 -1.08 6.97 -5.87
CA MET A 354 -0.66 5.56 -5.96
C MET A 354 -1.84 4.57 -6.10
N GLY A 355 -3.08 5.06 -6.18
CA GLY A 355 -4.26 4.25 -6.50
C GLY A 355 -5.05 3.76 -5.29
N ALA A 356 -4.80 4.30 -4.10
CA ALA A 356 -5.63 4.01 -2.92
C ALA A 356 -7.06 4.48 -3.11
N LYS A 357 -8.04 3.61 -2.84
CA LYS A 357 -9.46 3.97 -2.81
C LYS A 357 -9.77 4.81 -1.57
N VAL A 358 -9.30 4.35 -0.41
CA VAL A 358 -9.49 4.99 0.90
C VAL A 358 -8.12 5.14 1.57
N VAL A 359 -7.90 6.27 2.20
CA VAL A 359 -6.67 6.59 2.94
C VAL A 359 -7.04 6.80 4.40
N ILE A 360 -6.42 6.05 5.30
CA ILE A 360 -6.49 6.27 6.75
C ILE A 360 -5.26 7.09 7.13
N ALA A 361 -5.46 8.35 7.48
CA ALA A 361 -4.36 9.29 7.72
C ALA A 361 -4.23 9.62 9.21
N ILE A 362 -3.09 9.26 9.81
CA ILE A 362 -2.81 9.46 11.23
C ILE A 362 -1.88 10.67 11.44
N ASP A 363 -2.45 11.76 11.94
CA ASP A 363 -1.73 12.98 12.25
C ASP A 363 -1.22 13.00 13.69
N VAL A 364 0.08 13.25 13.84
CA VAL A 364 0.76 13.39 15.14
C VAL A 364 1.54 14.70 15.25
N GLY A 365 1.33 15.64 14.32
CA GLY A 365 2.02 16.93 14.27
C GLY A 365 1.67 17.85 15.44
N SER A 366 2.45 18.90 15.67
CA SER A 366 2.14 19.90 16.70
C SER A 366 1.00 20.83 16.31
N ARG A 367 0.08 21.10 17.23
CA ARG A 367 -0.88 22.20 17.10
C ARG A 367 -0.18 23.52 17.43
N ASN A 368 -0.20 24.44 16.49
CA ASN A 368 0.29 25.79 16.71
C ASN A 368 -0.74 26.59 17.52
N GLU A 369 -0.28 27.31 18.54
CA GLU A 369 -1.15 28.23 19.28
C GLU A 369 -1.55 29.40 18.36
N THR A 370 -2.86 29.58 18.18
CA THR A 370 -3.44 30.64 17.34
C THR A 370 -3.84 31.87 18.16
N SER A 371 -3.94 31.72 19.49
CA SER A 371 -4.26 32.81 20.42
C SER A 371 -3.04 33.66 20.75
N LEU A 372 -2.54 34.41 19.76
CA LEU A 372 -1.44 35.36 19.93
C LEU A 372 -1.97 36.72 20.37
N THR A 373 -1.18 37.47 21.15
CA THR A 373 -1.55 38.82 21.57
C THR A 373 -1.46 39.78 20.38
N ASN A 374 -2.55 40.51 20.12
CA ASN A 374 -2.52 41.62 19.16
C ASN A 374 -1.79 42.81 19.79
N TYR A 375 -0.58 43.12 19.30
CA TYR A 375 0.25 44.23 19.76
C TYR A 375 0.26 45.43 18.79
N GLY A 376 -0.58 45.42 17.75
CA GLY A 376 -0.60 46.47 16.72
C GLY A 376 0.56 46.37 15.73
N ASP A 377 1.00 47.51 15.19
CA ASP A 377 1.96 47.58 14.07
C ASP A 377 3.43 47.53 14.49
N SER A 378 3.74 47.69 15.79
CA SER A 378 5.11 47.71 16.30
C SER A 378 5.23 47.03 17.65
N LEU A 379 6.36 46.36 17.87
CA LEU A 379 6.63 45.63 19.11
C LEU A 379 7.98 46.03 19.68
N SER A 380 7.96 46.61 20.88
CA SER A 380 9.18 46.95 21.61
C SER A 380 9.66 45.78 22.47
N GLY A 381 10.92 45.36 22.28
CA GLY A 381 11.56 44.33 23.12
C GLY A 381 11.64 44.75 24.59
N TRP A 382 11.80 46.04 24.87
CA TRP A 382 11.78 46.59 26.22
C TRP A 382 10.41 46.47 26.88
N TRP A 383 9.33 46.68 26.11
CA TRP A 383 7.96 46.49 26.59
C TRP A 383 7.68 45.01 26.91
N LEU A 384 8.13 44.09 26.05
CA LEU A 384 8.03 42.66 26.32
C LEU A 384 8.77 42.26 27.60
N LEU A 385 10.00 42.76 27.78
CA LEU A 385 10.79 42.49 28.97
C LEU A 385 10.09 43.01 30.23
N TRP A 386 9.58 44.25 30.19
CA TRP A 386 8.83 44.83 31.31
C TRP A 386 7.56 44.02 31.63
N LYS A 387 6.78 43.64 30.61
CA LYS A 387 5.58 42.79 30.78
C LYS A 387 5.91 41.40 31.33
N ARG A 388 7.07 40.84 30.97
CA ARG A 388 7.53 39.55 31.49
C ARG A 388 7.99 39.62 32.94
N LEU A 389 8.55 40.75 33.37
CA LEU A 389 9.06 40.97 34.73
C LEU A 389 7.99 41.48 35.71
N ASN A 390 6.88 42.05 35.22
CA ASN A 390 5.80 42.57 36.05
C ASN A 390 4.74 41.48 36.36
N PRO A 391 4.62 40.98 37.60
CA PRO A 391 3.68 39.91 37.95
C PRO A 391 2.20 40.33 37.93
N LEU A 392 1.91 41.63 37.92
CA LEU A 392 0.55 42.19 37.84
C LEU A 392 0.12 42.51 36.40
N ALA A 393 1.03 42.37 35.43
CA ALA A 393 0.72 42.65 34.03
C ALA A 393 0.09 41.45 33.32
N GLU A 394 -0.81 41.72 32.38
CA GLU A 394 -1.34 40.71 31.48
C GLU A 394 -0.22 40.02 30.70
N LYS A 395 -0.24 38.68 30.69
CA LYS A 395 0.77 37.86 30.00
C LYS A 395 0.62 38.02 28.49
N VAL A 396 1.62 38.65 27.88
CA VAL A 396 1.69 38.82 26.43
C VAL A 396 2.24 37.54 25.80
N LYS A 397 1.51 37.00 24.82
CA LYS A 397 1.92 35.84 24.02
C LYS A 397 2.35 36.31 22.64
N VAL A 398 3.67 36.44 22.45
CA VAL A 398 4.26 36.75 21.14
C VAL A 398 5.22 35.63 20.73
N LEU A 399 5.24 35.33 19.44
CA LEU A 399 6.17 34.36 18.87
C LEU A 399 7.61 34.86 18.98
N ASN A 400 8.52 33.98 19.38
CA ASN A 400 9.95 34.25 19.29
C ASN A 400 10.48 33.95 17.88
N MET A 401 11.73 34.36 17.60
CA MET A 401 12.35 34.17 16.28
C MET A 401 12.35 32.70 15.85
N ALA A 402 12.64 31.76 16.76
CA ALA A 402 12.67 30.33 16.44
C ALA A 402 11.28 29.78 16.08
N GLU A 403 10.24 30.21 16.78
CA GLU A 403 8.85 29.86 16.49
C GLU A 403 8.38 30.42 15.15
N ILE A 404 8.76 31.66 14.82
CA ILE A 404 8.45 32.28 13.53
C ILE A 404 9.11 31.47 12.40
N GLN A 405 10.41 31.19 12.50
CA GLN A 405 11.13 30.40 11.50
C GLN A 405 10.53 29.00 11.34
N THR A 406 10.16 28.35 12.45
CA THR A 406 9.49 27.05 12.41
C THR A 406 8.15 27.15 11.69
N ARG A 407 7.30 28.13 12.00
CA ARG A 407 5.99 28.28 11.32
C ARG A 407 6.14 28.56 9.83
N LEU A 408 7.10 29.39 9.43
CA LEU A 408 7.39 29.68 8.03
C LEU A 408 7.83 28.41 7.29
N ALA A 409 8.67 27.58 7.92
CA ALA A 409 9.16 26.34 7.31
C ALA A 409 8.05 25.32 7.00
N TYR A 410 6.93 25.34 7.72
CA TYR A 410 5.80 24.40 7.54
C TYR A 410 4.56 25.03 6.90
N VAL A 411 4.62 26.28 6.44
CA VAL A 411 3.42 27.02 6.00
C VAL A 411 2.70 26.33 4.83
N CYS A 412 3.45 25.80 3.88
CA CYS A 412 2.91 25.07 2.73
C CYS A 412 2.23 23.76 3.16
N CYS A 413 2.85 23.03 4.09
CA CYS A 413 2.31 21.79 4.63
C CYS A 413 0.96 22.00 5.33
N VAL A 414 0.79 23.09 6.09
CA VAL A 414 -0.48 23.35 6.80
C VAL A 414 -1.64 23.48 5.83
N ARG A 415 -1.43 24.16 4.69
CA ARG A 415 -2.44 24.26 3.64
C ARG A 415 -2.81 22.89 3.04
N GLN A 416 -1.80 22.08 2.73
CA GLN A 416 -2.02 20.72 2.19
C GLN A 416 -2.80 19.84 3.18
N LEU A 417 -2.50 19.96 4.48
CA LEU A 417 -3.18 19.21 5.53
C LEU A 417 -4.68 19.52 5.61
N GLU A 418 -5.09 20.79 5.47
CA GLU A 418 -6.52 21.14 5.46
C GLU A 418 -7.24 20.54 4.24
N LEU A 419 -6.62 20.55 3.06
CA LEU A 419 -7.19 19.90 1.87
C LEU A 419 -7.37 18.39 2.06
N VAL A 420 -6.43 17.73 2.75
CA VAL A 420 -6.52 16.30 3.06
C VAL A 420 -7.66 16.01 4.03
N LYS A 421 -7.84 16.82 5.07
CA LYS A 421 -8.93 16.64 6.06
C LYS A 421 -10.32 16.74 5.43
N ASP A 422 -10.48 17.62 4.44
CA ASP A 422 -11.76 17.86 3.78
C ASP A 422 -12.03 16.88 2.62
N SER A 423 -11.12 15.95 2.35
CA SER A 423 -11.23 15.04 1.20
C SER A 423 -12.07 13.79 1.49
N GLU A 424 -12.99 13.45 0.58
CA GLU A 424 -13.91 12.29 0.75
C GLU A 424 -13.19 10.92 0.79
N TYR A 425 -11.97 10.84 0.26
CA TYR A 425 -11.20 9.59 0.25
C TYR A 425 -10.37 9.39 1.54
N CYS A 426 -10.33 10.37 2.44
CA CYS A 426 -9.43 10.39 3.58
C CYS A 426 -10.19 10.31 4.91
N GLU A 427 -9.95 9.25 5.66
CA GLU A 427 -10.36 9.11 7.05
C GLU A 427 -9.25 9.66 7.96
N TYR A 428 -9.44 10.89 8.45
CA TYR A 428 -8.47 11.59 9.28
C TYR A 428 -8.56 11.17 10.76
N ILE A 429 -7.42 10.79 11.34
CA ILE A 429 -7.30 10.37 12.74
C ILE A 429 -6.22 11.21 13.43
N ARG A 430 -6.56 11.77 14.60
CA ARG A 430 -5.60 12.47 15.45
C ARG A 430 -5.74 12.01 16.91
N PRO A 431 -4.82 11.17 17.41
CA PRO A 431 -4.83 10.74 18.81
C PRO A 431 -4.62 11.92 19.79
N PRO A 432 -5.13 11.84 21.04
CA PRO A 432 -5.01 12.91 22.03
C PRO A 432 -3.60 12.94 22.68
N ILE A 433 -2.62 13.43 21.94
CA ILE A 433 -1.18 13.37 22.28
C ILE A 433 -0.53 14.74 22.46
N ASP A 434 -1.33 15.81 22.52
CA ASP A 434 -0.83 17.19 22.60
C ASP A 434 -0.02 17.47 23.89
N ARG A 435 -0.24 16.67 24.95
CA ARG A 435 0.49 16.75 26.23
C ARG A 435 1.95 16.29 26.17
N TYR A 436 2.36 15.59 25.11
CA TYR A 436 3.71 15.04 24.98
C TYR A 436 4.62 15.94 24.15
N GLY A 437 5.88 16.07 24.56
CA GLY A 437 6.91 16.74 23.75
C GLY A 437 7.29 15.95 22.50
N THR A 438 7.84 16.62 21.48
CA THR A 438 8.36 15.95 20.26
C THR A 438 9.64 15.14 20.52
N LEU A 439 10.28 15.31 21.68
CA LEU A 439 11.49 14.60 22.09
C LEU A 439 11.26 13.60 23.25
N ASP A 440 10.00 13.40 23.68
CA ASP A 440 9.63 12.54 24.83
C ASP A 440 9.67 11.03 24.50
N PHE A 441 10.71 10.54 23.80
CA PHE A 441 10.80 9.13 23.38
C PHE A 441 10.84 8.13 24.55
N GLY A 442 11.23 8.57 25.75
CA GLY A 442 11.19 7.75 26.96
C GLY A 442 9.79 7.36 27.42
N LYS A 443 8.74 8.04 26.93
CA LYS A 443 7.33 7.76 27.23
C LYS A 443 6.67 6.86 26.18
N PHE A 444 7.46 6.07 25.43
CA PHE A 444 6.97 5.23 24.33
C PHE A 444 5.70 4.44 24.69
N ASP A 445 5.70 3.69 25.79
CA ASP A 445 4.58 2.81 26.13
C ASP A 445 3.31 3.59 26.46
N GLU A 446 3.44 4.72 27.14
CA GLU A 446 2.32 5.60 27.48
C GLU A 446 1.70 6.20 26.22
N ILE A 447 2.53 6.74 25.33
CA ILE A 447 2.08 7.35 24.08
C ILE A 447 1.45 6.29 23.15
N ALA A 448 2.05 5.10 23.08
CA ALA A 448 1.51 3.98 22.31
C ALA A 448 0.17 3.49 22.86
N ASP A 449 0.00 3.43 24.19
CA ASP A 449 -1.28 3.04 24.79
C ASP A 449 -2.38 4.08 24.54
N VAL A 450 -2.06 5.38 24.63
CA VAL A 450 -3.00 6.45 24.26
C VAL A 450 -3.49 6.28 22.82
N GLY A 451 -2.58 5.97 21.88
CA GLY A 451 -2.93 5.68 20.50
C GLY A 451 -3.83 4.45 20.36
N TYR A 452 -3.55 3.38 21.11
CA TYR A 452 -4.34 2.15 21.10
C TYR A 452 -5.76 2.37 21.63
N GLN A 453 -5.92 3.00 22.80
CA GLN A 453 -7.24 3.25 23.38
C GLN A 453 -8.09 4.15 22.48
N HIS A 454 -7.49 5.22 21.94
CA HIS A 454 -8.18 6.09 21.00
C HIS A 454 -8.61 5.36 19.73
N GLY A 455 -7.70 4.61 19.11
CA GLY A 455 -8.00 3.81 17.92
C GLY A 455 -9.11 2.79 18.19
N LYS A 456 -9.06 2.07 19.32
CA LYS A 456 -10.07 1.07 19.68
C LYS A 456 -11.47 1.68 19.77
N THR A 457 -11.62 2.79 20.51
CA THR A 457 -12.91 3.48 20.60
C THR A 457 -13.39 3.98 19.24
N LEU A 458 -12.50 4.53 18.42
CA LEU A 458 -12.85 5.04 17.09
C LEU A 458 -13.31 3.93 16.14
N PHE A 459 -12.56 2.82 16.07
CA PHE A 459 -12.88 1.73 15.15
C PHE A 459 -14.11 0.94 15.59
N ASP A 460 -14.39 0.84 16.89
CA ASP A 460 -15.66 0.31 17.40
C ASP A 460 -16.85 1.17 16.90
N VAL A 461 -16.69 2.49 16.86
CA VAL A 461 -17.71 3.39 16.30
C VAL A 461 -17.84 3.20 14.79
N TRP A 462 -16.72 3.11 14.05
CA TRP A 462 -16.73 2.88 12.60
C TRP A 462 -17.40 1.57 12.18
N GLN A 463 -17.22 0.51 12.98
CA GLN A 463 -17.91 -0.76 12.75
C GLN A 463 -19.43 -0.60 12.93
N ARG A 464 -19.87 0.12 13.97
CA ARG A 464 -21.30 0.34 14.25
C ARG A 464 -21.96 1.31 13.27
N SER A 465 -21.24 2.31 12.78
CA SER A 465 -21.74 3.30 11.83
C SER A 465 -21.69 2.83 10.38
N GLY A 466 -21.11 1.66 10.10
CA GLY A 466 -21.00 1.09 8.75
C GLY A 466 -19.87 1.70 7.89
N VAL A 467 -18.98 2.51 8.48
CA VAL A 467 -17.82 3.08 7.77
C VAL A 467 -16.90 1.98 7.25
N VAL A 468 -16.63 0.95 8.05
CA VAL A 468 -15.80 -0.19 7.62
C VAL A 468 -16.46 -0.95 6.46
N SER A 469 -17.77 -1.18 6.53
CA SER A 469 -18.52 -1.82 5.44
C SER A 469 -18.48 -1.00 4.15
N SER A 470 -18.60 0.32 4.24
CA SER A 470 -18.46 1.24 3.10
C SER A 470 -17.05 1.21 2.49
N MET A 471 -16.03 1.16 3.35
CA MET A 471 -14.63 1.08 2.94
C MET A 471 -14.37 -0.19 2.11
N MET A 472 -14.94 -1.34 2.51
CA MET A 472 -14.78 -2.64 1.83
C MET A 472 -15.63 -2.82 0.56
N LYS A 473 -16.68 -2.01 0.36
CA LYS A 473 -17.58 -2.12 -0.80
C LYS A 473 -16.83 -1.90 -2.11
N ASP A 474 -17.12 -2.64 -3.19
CA ASP A 474 -16.45 -2.40 -4.48
C ASP A 474 -16.82 -1.02 -5.04
N ARG A 475 -15.80 -0.27 -5.49
CA ARG A 475 -15.97 1.07 -6.07
C ARG A 475 -16.88 1.08 -7.30
N HIS A 476 -16.94 -0.03 -8.05
CA HIS A 476 -17.74 -0.17 -9.27
C HIS A 476 -19.07 -0.91 -9.06
N GLN A 477 -19.43 -1.23 -7.81
CA GLN A 477 -20.64 -1.99 -7.52
C GLN A 477 -21.91 -1.23 -7.93
N GLU A 478 -21.93 0.09 -7.82
CA GLU A 478 -23.10 0.91 -8.17
C GLU A 478 -23.29 1.06 -9.68
N ASP A 479 -22.20 1.08 -10.44
CA ASP A 479 -22.25 1.07 -11.90
C ASP A 479 -22.79 -0.28 -12.41
N PHE A 480 -22.32 -1.40 -11.84
CA PHE A 480 -22.76 -2.74 -12.23
C PHE A 480 -24.26 -2.98 -11.94
N HIS A 481 -24.80 -2.48 -10.82
CA HIS A 481 -26.22 -2.61 -10.50
C HIS A 481 -27.12 -1.75 -11.40
N LYS A 482 -26.66 -0.56 -11.83
CA LYS A 482 -27.40 0.28 -12.79
C LYS A 482 -27.50 -0.38 -14.16
N THR A 483 -26.45 -1.07 -14.62
CA THR A 483 -26.49 -1.83 -15.89
C THR A 483 -27.48 -2.98 -15.84
N LYS A 484 -27.66 -3.63 -14.68
CA LYS A 484 -28.69 -4.69 -14.50
C LYS A 484 -30.13 -4.19 -14.39
N ALA A 485 -30.34 -2.95 -13.93
CA ALA A 485 -31.69 -2.40 -13.77
C ALA A 485 -32.28 -1.85 -15.08
N GLY A 486 -31.45 -1.57 -16.09
CA GLY A 486 -31.87 -1.19 -17.43
C GLY A 486 -32.14 -2.39 -18.33
N HIS A 487 -33.41 -2.68 -18.61
CA HIS A 487 -33.92 -3.66 -19.58
C HIS A 487 -33.65 -5.15 -19.30
N VAL A 488 -34.55 -5.78 -18.52
CA VAL A 488 -34.93 -7.18 -18.73
C VAL A 488 -36.46 -7.28 -18.74
N VAL A 489 -37.04 -7.29 -19.95
CA VAL A 489 -38.45 -7.70 -20.14
C VAL A 489 -38.48 -9.23 -20.04
N THR A 490 -39.35 -9.70 -19.16
CA THR A 490 -39.56 -11.09 -18.73
C THR A 490 -40.03 -12.04 -19.83
N CYS A 491 -39.50 -13.27 -19.84
CA CYS A 491 -40.18 -14.51 -20.27
C CYS A 491 -39.73 -15.67 -19.36
N PRO A 492 -40.63 -16.56 -18.87
CA PRO A 492 -40.26 -17.64 -17.95
C PRO A 492 -39.89 -18.93 -18.69
N ASN A 493 -38.98 -19.71 -18.09
CA ASN A 493 -38.59 -21.10 -18.43
C ASN A 493 -37.66 -21.32 -19.63
N ALA A 494 -36.55 -20.59 -19.67
CA ALA A 494 -35.19 -21.04 -20.02
C ALA A 494 -34.32 -19.79 -19.91
N SER A 495 -33.20 -19.84 -19.19
CA SER A 495 -32.33 -18.67 -19.16
C SER A 495 -31.76 -18.47 -20.57
N PHE A 496 -31.76 -17.25 -21.11
CA PHE A 496 -31.22 -16.96 -22.46
C PHE A 496 -29.76 -17.44 -22.62
N THR A 497 -29.06 -17.59 -21.50
CA THR A 497 -27.75 -18.23 -21.33
C THR A 497 -27.72 -19.71 -21.71
N ASP A 498 -28.75 -20.50 -21.41
CA ASP A 498 -28.83 -21.92 -21.80
C ASP A 498 -28.98 -22.08 -23.32
N LEU A 499 -29.72 -21.16 -23.95
CA LEU A 499 -29.91 -21.16 -25.41
C LEU A 499 -28.64 -20.71 -26.14
N ALA A 500 -27.93 -19.69 -25.66
CA ALA A 500 -26.65 -19.28 -26.22
C ALA A 500 -25.59 -20.38 -26.06
N GLU A 501 -25.59 -21.13 -24.96
CA GLU A 501 -24.70 -22.28 -24.72
C GLU A 501 -24.98 -23.45 -25.68
N ILE A 502 -26.26 -23.77 -25.91
CA ILE A 502 -26.69 -24.79 -26.88
C ILE A 502 -26.32 -24.38 -28.31
N VAL A 503 -26.58 -23.12 -28.67
CA VAL A 503 -26.23 -22.56 -29.99
C VAL A 503 -24.72 -22.35 -30.13
N SER A 504 -23.94 -22.43 -29.04
CA SER A 504 -22.48 -22.23 -29.01
C SER A 504 -21.61 -23.49 -28.93
N ARG A 505 -22.22 -24.69 -28.90
CA ARG A 505 -21.50 -25.97 -28.94
C ARG A 505 -20.93 -26.28 -30.33
N ILE A 506 -19.64 -26.59 -30.45
CA ILE A 506 -19.05 -27.13 -31.69
C ILE A 506 -19.25 -28.65 -31.66
N GLU A 507 -20.00 -29.20 -32.62
CA GLU A 507 -20.11 -30.65 -32.80
C GLU A 507 -18.77 -31.23 -33.29
N PRO A 508 -18.33 -32.38 -32.76
CA PRO A 508 -17.14 -33.03 -33.28
C PRO A 508 -17.33 -33.41 -34.75
N VAL A 509 -16.27 -33.28 -35.55
CA VAL A 509 -16.26 -33.71 -36.95
C VAL A 509 -16.62 -35.20 -36.99
N LYS A 510 -17.75 -35.55 -37.60
CA LYS A 510 -18.07 -36.93 -37.93
C LYS A 510 -16.95 -37.45 -38.83
N THR A 511 -16.14 -38.38 -38.32
CA THR A 511 -15.24 -39.16 -39.16
C THR A 511 -16.08 -39.82 -40.24
N ALA A 512 -15.90 -39.40 -41.49
CA ALA A 512 -16.49 -40.06 -42.63
C ALA A 512 -16.03 -41.52 -42.58
N ALA A 513 -16.96 -42.42 -42.29
CA ALA A 513 -16.76 -43.83 -42.50
C ALA A 513 -16.43 -44.00 -43.98
N VAL A 514 -15.18 -44.36 -44.26
CA VAL A 514 -14.78 -44.88 -45.56
C VAL A 514 -15.54 -46.19 -45.71
N SER A 515 -16.69 -46.13 -46.36
CA SER A 515 -17.40 -47.30 -46.87
C SER A 515 -16.51 -47.92 -47.93
N GLY A 516 -15.94 -49.09 -47.61
CA GLY A 516 -15.24 -49.90 -48.60
C GLY A 516 -16.21 -50.39 -49.67
N GLN A 517 -15.76 -50.30 -50.91
CA GLN A 517 -15.84 -51.38 -51.90
C GLN A 517 -14.57 -51.32 -52.75
#